data_AF-A0A6V8PMG8-F1
#
_entry.id   AF-A0A6V8PMG8-F1
#
_cell.length_a   1.000
_cell.length_b   1.000
_cell.length_c   1.000
_cell.angle_alpha   90.00
_cell.angle_beta   90.00
_cell.angle_gamma   90.00
#
_symmetry.space_group_name_H-M   'P 1'
#
loop_
_entity.id
_entity.type
_entity.pdbx_description
1 polymer ?
#
loop_
_entity_poly.entity_id
_entity_poly.type
_entity_poly.pdbx_seq_one_letter_code
_entity_poly.pdbx_strand_id
1 'polypeptide(L)' 'MYQHIKKLSSEFPVEKMCKYLEVSRSGYYDWKDRGPSKRAQENTEILAAAKESFNECRGMCGLDKILEDVRKKFPKCS' A
#
# COMPACT_ATOMS: atom_id res chain seq x y z
N MET A 1 8.39 6.03 -9.36
CA MET A 1 9.82 6.34 -9.54
C MET A 1 10.68 5.76 -8.43
N TYR A 2 10.51 6.16 -7.16
CA TYR A 2 11.32 5.63 -6.04
C TYR A 2 11.19 4.12 -5.81
N GLN A 3 10.02 3.52 -6.07
CA GLN A 3 9.85 2.06 -6.01
C GLN A 3 10.77 1.31 -6.98
N HIS A 4 10.97 1.83 -8.20
CA HIS A 4 11.90 1.24 -9.16
C HIS A 4 13.35 1.40 -8.71
N ILE A 5 13.72 2.58 -8.18
CA ILE A 5 15.05 2.81 -7.59
C ILE A 5 15.31 1.82 -6.44
N LYS A 6 14.33 1.58 -5.56
CA LYS A 6 14.44 0.59 -4.47
C LYS A 6 14.62 -0.82 -5.01
N LYS A 7 13.84 -1.23 -6.01
CA LYS A 7 13.93 -2.57 -6.62
C LYS A 7 15.31 -2.82 -7.23
N LEU A 8 15.91 -1.80 -7.85
CA LEU A 8 17.20 -1.89 -8.55
C LEU A 8 18.40 -1.50 -7.69
N SER A 9 18.20 -1.07 -6.45
CA SER A 9 19.27 -0.55 -5.57
C SER A 9 20.31 -1.60 -5.16
N SER A 10 20.00 -2.90 -5.30
CA SER A 10 20.95 -4.00 -5.12
C SER A 10 21.89 -4.20 -6.30
N GLU A 11 21.49 -3.77 -7.51
CA GLU A 11 22.22 -3.99 -8.75
C GLU A 11 22.89 -2.71 -9.25
N PHE A 12 22.31 -1.54 -8.96
CA PHE A 12 22.78 -0.25 -9.44
C PHE A 12 22.93 0.77 -8.30
N PRO A 13 23.93 1.67 -8.36
CA PRO A 13 24.06 2.74 -7.39
C PRO A 13 22.87 3.70 -7.41
N VAL A 14 22.24 3.88 -6.24
CA VAL A 14 21.10 4.81 -6.05
C VAL A 14 21.41 6.21 -6.57
N GLU A 15 22.63 6.69 -6.36
CA GLU A 15 23.04 8.03 -6.80
C GLU A 15 22.96 8.22 -8.32
N LYS A 16 23.39 7.22 -9.09
CA LYS A 16 23.33 7.24 -10.55
C LYS A 16 21.88 7.20 -11.03
N MET A 17 21.05 6.37 -10.40
CA MET A 17 19.62 6.29 -10.74
C MET A 17 18.89 7.59 -10.41
N CYS A 18 19.14 8.19 -9.23
CA CYS A 18 18.56 9.47 -8.87
C CYS A 18 18.97 10.58 -9.86
N LYS A 19 20.24 10.60 -10.28
CA LYS A 19 20.73 11.55 -11.29
C LYS A 19 20.06 11.34 -12.65
N TYR A 20 19.91 10.10 -13.11
CA TYR A 20 19.30 9.78 -14.40
C TYR A 20 17.79 10.08 -14.43
N LEU A 21 17.10 9.84 -13.32
CA LEU A 21 15.66 10.08 -13.17
C LEU A 21 15.33 11.51 -12.72
N GLU A 22 16.34 12.37 -12.57
CA GLU A 22 16.22 13.76 -12.13
C GLU A 22 15.44 13.93 -10.81
N VAL A 23 15.65 13.01 -9.85
CA VAL A 23 15.06 13.06 -8.51
C VAL A 23 16.11 13.29 -7.43
N SER A 24 15.71 13.88 -6.31
CA SER A 24 16.62 14.08 -5.18
C SER A 24 16.96 12.74 -4.48
N ARG A 25 18.25 12.58 -4.16
CA ARG A 25 18.73 11.48 -3.30
C ARG A 25 18.11 11.52 -1.90
N SER A 26 17.98 12.72 -1.30
CA SER A 26 17.37 12.86 0.02
C SER A 26 15.91 12.42 0.00
N GLY A 27 15.15 12.85 -1.02
CA GLY A 27 13.76 12.46 -1.20
C GLY A 27 13.56 10.95 -1.36
N TYR A 28 14.52 10.25 -1.99
CA TYR A 28 14.51 8.79 -2.05
C TYR A 28 14.67 8.15 -0.66
N TYR A 29 15.67 8.57 0.12
CA TYR A 29 15.89 8.01 1.45
C TYR A 29 14.76 8.37 2.41
N ASP A 30 14.28 9.62 2.40
CA ASP A 30 13.09 10.03 3.15
C ASP A 30 11.88 9.17 2.81
N TRP A 31 11.66 8.87 1.53
CA TRP A 31 10.60 7.96 1.10
C TRP A 31 10.86 6.51 1.51
N LYS A 32 12.11 6.05 1.48
CA LYS A 32 12.51 4.68 1.83
C LYS A 32 12.27 4.40 3.31
N ASP A 33 12.59 5.37 4.16
CA ASP A 33 12.47 5.29 5.61
C ASP A 33 11.07 5.70 6.11
N ARG A 34 10.24 6.32 5.25
CA ARG A 34 8.86 6.64 5.60
C ARG A 34 8.04 5.38 5.83
N GLY A 35 7.60 5.20 7.08
CA GLY A 35 6.61 4.18 7.44
C GLY A 35 5.23 4.42 6.80
N PRO A 36 4.32 3.43 6.88
CA PRO A 36 2.97 3.60 6.36
C PRO A 36 2.25 4.73 7.11
N SER A 37 1.59 5.62 6.38
CA SER A 37 0.78 6.68 6.97
C SER A 37 -0.42 6.07 7.73
N LYS A 38 -1.02 6.83 8.65
CA LYS A 38 -2.24 6.39 9.35
C LYS A 38 -3.32 5.87 8.40
N ARG A 39 -3.55 6.58 7.29
CA ARG A 39 -4.49 6.16 6.24
C ARG A 39 -4.07 4.87 5.53
N ALA A 40 -2.77 4.67 5.30
CA ALA A 40 -2.28 3.43 4.69
C ALA A 40 -2.43 2.23 5.64
N GLN A 41 -2.25 2.45 6.95
CA GLN A 41 -2.48 1.44 7.98
C GLN A 41 -3.97 1.07 8.03
N GLU A 42 -4.85 2.07 8.15
CA GLU A 42 -6.30 1.88 8.14
C GLU A 42 -6.77 1.14 6.88
N ASN A 43 -6.30 1.55 5.69
CA ASN A 43 -6.60 0.83 4.44
C ASN A 43 -6.15 -0.63 4.47
N THR A 44 -5.04 -0.94 5.12
CA THR A 44 -4.55 -2.32 5.24
C THR A 44 -5.49 -3.16 6.11
N GLU A 45 -5.99 -2.58 7.21
CA GLU A 45 -6.96 -3.24 8.09
C GLU A 45 -8.32 -3.43 7.42
N ILE A 46 -8.79 -2.41 6.69
CA ILE A 46 -10.00 -2.48 5.86
C ILE A 46 -9.89 -3.61 4.82
N LEU A 47 -8.76 -3.68 4.11
CA LEU A 47 -8.51 -4.72 3.12
C LEU A 47 -8.46 -6.12 3.75
N ALA A 48 -7.93 -6.24 4.97
CA ALA A 48 -7.93 -7.49 5.70
C ALA A 48 -9.37 -7.94 6.03
N ALA A 49 -10.21 -7.03 6.52
CA ALA A 49 -11.63 -7.32 6.79
C ALA A 49 -12.40 -7.71 5.51
N ALA A 50 -12.13 -7.03 4.38
CA ALA A 50 -12.74 -7.36 3.10
C ALA A 50 -12.36 -8.77 2.63
N LYS A 51 -11.07 -9.14 2.76
CA LYS A 51 -10.58 -10.49 2.41
C LYS A 51 -11.18 -11.57 3.29
N GLU A 52 -11.34 -11.29 4.59
CA GLU A 52 -11.98 -12.22 5.53
C GLU A 52 -13.42 -12.51 5.09
N SER A 53 -14.25 -11.48 4.89
CA SER A 53 -15.64 -11.64 4.42
C SER A 53 -15.72 -12.38 3.07
N PHE A 54 -14.83 -12.05 2.13
CA PHE A 54 -14.76 -12.75 0.84
C PHE A 54 -14.45 -14.25 1.02
N ASN A 55 -13.51 -14.59 1.89
CA ASN A 55 -13.13 -15.98 2.18
C ASN A 55 -14.24 -16.74 2.92
N GLU A 56 -14.94 -16.10 3.86
CA GLU A 56 -16.09 -16.70 4.56
C GLU A 56 -17.22 -17.06 3.59
N CYS A 57 -17.44 -16.22 2.58
CA CYS A 57 -18.37 -16.52 1.49
C CYS A 57 -17.83 -17.49 0.44
N ARG A 58 -16.61 -18.02 0.60
CA ARG A 58 -15.92 -18.85 -0.40
C ARG A 58 -15.85 -18.19 -1.77
N GLY A 59 -15.71 -16.86 -1.79
CA GLY A 59 -15.64 -16.05 -3.01
C GLY A 59 -16.96 -15.90 -3.78
N MET A 60 -18.10 -16.35 -3.23
CA MET A 60 -19.39 -16.29 -3.91
C MET A 60 -20.21 -15.04 -3.60
N CYS A 61 -19.81 -14.21 -2.63
CA CYS A 61 -20.59 -13.01 -2.31
C CYS A 61 -20.14 -11.77 -3.09
N GLY A 62 -21.13 -10.96 -3.44
CA GLY A 62 -20.93 -9.72 -4.17
C GLY A 62 -20.39 -8.58 -3.30
N LEU A 63 -20.04 -7.48 -3.97
CA LEU A 63 -19.44 -6.30 -3.36
C LEU A 63 -20.28 -5.74 -2.21
N ASP A 64 -21.61 -5.70 -2.34
CA ASP A 64 -22.51 -5.15 -1.32
C ASP A 64 -22.36 -5.86 0.03
N LYS A 65 -22.30 -7.19 0.04
CA LYS A 65 -22.15 -7.96 1.28
C LYS A 65 -20.78 -7.72 1.93
N ILE A 66 -19.73 -7.74 1.11
CA ILE A 66 -18.36 -7.49 1.59
C ILE A 66 -18.25 -6.08 2.17
N LEU A 67 -18.86 -5.09 1.50
CA LEU A 67 -18.86 -3.71 1.97
C LEU A 67 -19.66 -3.54 3.26
N GLU A 68 -20.80 -4.23 3.40
CA GLU A 68 -21.57 -4.23 4.65
C GLU A 68 -20.73 -4.78 5.81
N ASP A 69 -20.07 -5.92 5.62
CA ASP A 69 -19.24 -6.56 6.64
C ASP A 69 -18.02 -5.71 7.02
N VAL A 70 -17.38 -5.08 6.04
CA VAL A 70 -16.31 -4.10 6.29
C VAL A 70 -16.83 -2.90 7.05
N ARG A 71 -18.01 -2.35 6.70
CA ARG A 71 -18.60 -1.17 7.37
C ARG A 71 -19.01 -1.43 8.81
N LYS A 72 -19.37 -2.67 9.18
CA LYS A 72 -19.60 -3.06 10.58
C LYS A 72 -18.34 -2.82 11.43
N LYS A 73 -17.15 -3.06 10.87
CA LYS A 73 -15.85 -2.86 11.55
C LYS A 73 -15.29 -1.44 11.34
N PHE A 74 -15.50 -0.87 10.16
CA PHE A 74 -14.99 0.43 9.73
C PHE A 74 -16.14 1.30 9.19
N PRO A 75 -16.95 1.93 10.08
CA PRO A 75 -18.16 2.63 9.68
C PRO A 75 -17.92 3.88 8.81
N LYS A 76 -16.69 4.44 8.85
CA LYS A 76 -16.29 5.62 8.07
C LYS A 76 -15.29 5.30 6.96
N CYS A 77 -15.26 4.05 6.51
CA CYS A 77 -14.49 3.65 5.34
C CYS A 77 -14.84 4.57 4.16
N SER A 78 -13.87 5.36 3.68
CA SER A 78 -14.02 6.30 2.55
C SER A 78 -13.62 5.67 1.22
#